data_AF-A0A519X6J0-F1
#
_entry.id   AF-A0A519X6J0-F1
#
_cell.length_a   1.000
_cell.length_b   1.000
_cell.length_c   1.000
_cell.angle_alpha   90.00
_cell.angle_beta   90.00
_cell.angle_gamma   90.00
#
_symmetry.space_group_name_H-M   'P 1'
#
loop_
_entity.id
_entity.type
_entity.pdbx_description
1 polymer ?
#
loop_
_entity_poly.entity_id
_entity_poly.type
_entity_poly.pdbx_seq_one_letter_code
_entity_poly.pdbx_strand_id
1 'polypeptide(L)'
;MAITFQGKSVSGTLFLIISSLLLLCLGIIAIILVSQPALFETMNLNNPSLVAIATVISGVTTPITGILSSWLIYMALLKQIESNASQNHKNDIDVVFLMLNQLDEEINKFRLTNTISKGQVVTEKEYNGFEALLRFAKISGHHQKDYIAGAMLNDTRLDVLIYLLQSFEMIFHKINNSNINRTDNDFLSQKLKLFYKTKLDLPAKIIVTNMKDYLHNSQFKTIADIQEKYSSIPESYLP
;
A
#
# COMPACT_ATOMS: atom_id res chain seq x y z
N MET A 1 13.94 -13.05 -31.36
CA MET A 1 12.48 -12.79 -31.42
C MET A 1 11.87 -13.38 -30.16
N ALA A 2 11.62 -12.55 -29.15
CA ALA A 2 11.14 -13.00 -27.85
C ALA A 2 9.61 -12.93 -27.82
N ILE A 3 8.96 -14.05 -27.48
CA ILE A 3 7.50 -14.11 -27.30
C ILE A 3 7.22 -13.78 -25.84
N THR A 4 6.67 -12.59 -25.59
CA THR A 4 6.18 -12.13 -24.30
C THR A 4 4.73 -12.58 -24.12
N PHE A 5 4.49 -13.55 -23.24
CA PHE A 5 3.15 -13.83 -22.71
C PHE A 5 3.11 -13.36 -21.26
N GLN A 6 2.31 -12.32 -21.00
CA GLN A 6 1.91 -11.78 -19.70
C GLN A 6 2.99 -11.65 -18.60
N GLY A 7 3.77 -10.55 -18.65
CA GLY A 7 4.11 -9.73 -17.46
C GLY A 7 4.89 -10.34 -16.28
N LYS A 8 5.25 -11.63 -16.30
CA LYS A 8 6.21 -12.24 -15.36
C LYS A 8 7.43 -12.68 -16.16
N SER A 9 8.62 -12.48 -15.60
CA SER A 9 9.87 -13.00 -16.14
C SER A 9 9.86 -14.54 -16.10
N VAL A 10 9.19 -15.16 -17.07
CA VAL A 10 9.14 -16.61 -17.27
C VAL A 10 10.53 -17.13 -17.62
N SER A 11 11.35 -16.31 -18.28
CA SER A 11 12.72 -16.68 -18.69
C SER A 11 13.59 -17.10 -17.49
N GLY A 12 13.56 -16.35 -16.38
CA GLY A 12 14.38 -16.64 -15.21
C GLY A 12 13.94 -17.88 -14.44
N THR A 13 12.62 -18.06 -14.27
CA THR A 13 12.06 -19.23 -13.56
C THR A 13 12.22 -20.51 -14.38
N LEU A 14 12.01 -20.45 -15.68
CA LEU A 14 12.16 -21.58 -16.58
C LEU A 14 13.64 -22.00 -16.73
N PHE A 15 14.57 -21.04 -16.76
CA PHE A 15 16.01 -21.30 -16.69
C PHE A 15 16.42 -22.01 -15.39
N LEU A 16 15.90 -21.56 -14.24
CA LEU A 16 16.17 -22.21 -12.95
C LEU A 16 15.63 -23.65 -12.90
N ILE A 17 14.43 -23.90 -13.44
CA ILE A 17 13.84 -25.23 -13.51
C ILE A 17 14.69 -26.15 -14.40
N ILE A 18 15.06 -25.69 -15.61
CA ILE A 18 15.90 -26.47 -16.53
C ILE A 18 17.27 -26.78 -15.90
N SER A 19 17.91 -25.79 -15.28
CA SER A 19 19.21 -25.96 -14.63
C SER A 19 19.13 -26.99 -13.48
N SER A 20 18.07 -26.93 -12.68
CA SER A 20 17.85 -27.87 -11.58
C SER A 20 17.59 -29.30 -12.09
N LEU A 21 16.82 -29.44 -13.17
CA LEU A 21 16.57 -30.74 -13.82
C LEU A 21 17.85 -31.34 -14.41
N LEU A 22 18.68 -30.51 -15.05
CA LEU A 22 19.96 -30.93 -15.62
C LEU A 22 20.91 -31.42 -14.52
N LEU A 23 21.02 -30.69 -13.41
CA LEU A 23 21.81 -31.08 -12.24
C LEU A 23 21.33 -32.41 -11.65
N LEU A 24 20.01 -32.61 -11.54
CA LEU A 24 19.42 -33.87 -11.09
C LEU A 24 19.78 -35.03 -12.03
N CYS A 25 19.63 -34.84 -13.34
CA CYS A 25 19.99 -35.85 -14.34
C CYS A 25 21.48 -36.19 -14.29
N LEU A 26 22.36 -35.19 -14.18
CA LEU A 26 23.80 -35.40 -14.03
C LEU A 26 24.14 -36.18 -12.76
N GLY A 27 23.45 -35.90 -11.65
CA GLY A 27 23.61 -36.65 -10.40
C GLY A 27 23.22 -38.13 -10.54
N ILE A 28 22.09 -38.42 -11.22
CA ILE A 28 21.64 -39.79 -11.47
C ILE A 28 22.62 -40.53 -12.39
N ILE A 29 23.07 -39.88 -13.48
CA ILE A 29 24.06 -40.47 -14.41
C ILE A 29 25.37 -40.78 -13.66
N ALA A 30 25.83 -39.90 -12.79
CA ALA A 30 27.02 -40.13 -11.98
C ALA A 30 26.88 -41.36 -11.07
N ILE A 31 25.73 -41.53 -10.40
CA ILE A 31 25.45 -42.72 -9.55
C ILE A 31 25.49 -43.99 -10.40
N ILE A 32 24.86 -43.98 -11.58
CA ILE A 32 24.85 -45.14 -12.49
C ILE A 32 26.27 -45.48 -12.94
N LEU A 33 27.06 -44.49 -13.38
CA LEU A 33 28.44 -44.69 -13.83
C LEU A 33 29.34 -45.27 -12.73
N VAL A 34 29.18 -44.81 -11.49
CA VAL A 34 29.94 -45.33 -10.33
C VAL A 34 29.51 -46.75 -9.95
N SER A 35 28.26 -47.12 -10.23
CA SER A 35 27.71 -48.46 -9.89
C SER A 35 28.04 -49.54 -10.93
N GLN A 36 28.62 -49.18 -12.08
CA GLN A 36 29.03 -50.15 -13.11
C GLN A 36 30.36 -50.83 -12.73
N PRO A 37 30.59 -52.09 -13.14
CA PRO A 37 31.88 -52.75 -12.95
C PRO A 37 32.99 -51.94 -13.62
N ALA A 38 34.10 -51.74 -12.89
CA ALA A 38 35.18 -50.87 -13.34
C ALA A 38 35.81 -51.39 -14.63
N LEU A 39 35.86 -50.53 -15.66
CA LEU A 39 36.48 -50.83 -16.95
C LEU A 39 38.03 -50.89 -16.87
N PHE A 40 38.62 -50.30 -15.82
CA PHE A 40 40.05 -50.30 -15.54
C PHE A 40 40.30 -50.74 -14.09
N GLU A 41 41.29 -51.62 -13.85
CA GLU A 41 41.63 -52.11 -12.50
C GLU A 41 41.99 -50.98 -11.52
N THR A 42 42.60 -49.90 -12.01
CA THR A 42 42.95 -48.72 -11.20
C THR A 42 41.74 -47.87 -10.80
N MET A 43 40.60 -48.05 -11.46
CA MET A 43 39.32 -47.40 -11.14
C MET A 43 38.36 -48.38 -10.45
N ASN A 44 38.85 -49.53 -9.97
CA ASN A 44 38.04 -50.47 -9.21
C ASN A 44 37.73 -49.92 -7.81
N LEU A 45 36.64 -49.16 -7.73
CA LEU A 45 36.12 -48.59 -6.49
C LEU A 45 35.63 -49.64 -5.48
N ASN A 46 35.59 -50.93 -5.86
CA ASN A 46 35.29 -52.04 -4.95
C ASN A 46 36.54 -52.63 -4.28
N ASN A 47 37.73 -52.05 -4.49
CA ASN A 47 38.94 -52.45 -3.78
C ASN A 47 38.84 -52.08 -2.28
N PRO A 48 38.98 -53.03 -1.34
CA PRO A 48 38.82 -52.78 0.09
C PRO A 48 39.67 -51.62 0.64
N SER A 49 40.89 -51.41 0.11
CA SER A 49 41.76 -50.32 0.55
C SER A 49 41.28 -48.94 0.06
N LEU A 50 40.78 -48.86 -1.17
CA LEU A 50 40.19 -47.64 -1.73
C LEU A 50 38.84 -47.33 -1.07
N VAL A 51 38.03 -48.34 -0.77
CA VAL A 51 36.78 -48.21 -0.01
C VAL A 51 37.05 -47.67 1.40
N ALA A 52 38.08 -48.16 2.08
CA ALA A 52 38.45 -47.68 3.41
C ALA A 52 38.86 -46.19 3.41
N ILE A 53 39.69 -45.78 2.43
CA ILE A 53 40.08 -44.37 2.26
C ILE A 53 38.85 -43.51 1.95
N ALA A 54 38.00 -43.94 1.02
CA ALA A 54 36.76 -43.24 0.66
C ALA A 54 35.80 -43.12 1.86
N THR A 55 35.73 -44.14 2.72
CA THR A 55 34.90 -44.15 3.93
C THR A 55 35.40 -43.18 5.00
N VAL A 56 36.72 -43.06 5.15
CA VAL A 56 37.32 -42.06 6.06
C VAL A 56 37.09 -40.64 5.53
N ILE A 57 37.29 -40.43 4.22
CA ILE A 57 37.04 -39.13 3.59
C ILE A 57 35.55 -38.77 3.70
N SER A 58 34.63 -39.68 3.39
CA SER A 58 33.18 -39.43 3.53
C SER A 58 32.76 -39.22 4.98
N GLY A 59 33.30 -40.01 5.92
CA GLY A 59 33.04 -39.87 7.36
C GLY A 59 33.42 -38.52 7.94
N VAL A 60 34.44 -37.85 7.38
CA VAL A 60 34.85 -36.49 7.79
C VAL A 60 34.16 -35.41 6.95
N THR A 61 34.05 -35.60 5.64
CA THR A 61 33.48 -34.58 4.75
C THR A 61 31.98 -34.41 4.92
N THR A 62 31.22 -35.48 5.15
CA THR A 62 29.76 -35.41 5.28
C THR A 62 29.30 -34.55 6.47
N PRO A 63 29.86 -34.68 7.69
CA PRO A 63 29.54 -33.76 8.78
C PRO A 63 29.94 -32.31 8.49
N ILE A 64 31.11 -32.07 7.88
CA ILE A 64 31.58 -30.72 7.55
C ILE A 64 30.66 -30.06 6.53
N THR A 65 30.30 -30.76 5.45
CA THR A 65 29.36 -30.25 4.46
C THR A 65 27.97 -30.05 5.08
N GLY A 66 27.52 -30.96 5.94
CA GLY A 66 26.26 -30.79 6.69
C GLY A 66 26.23 -29.52 7.54
N ILE A 67 27.30 -29.21 8.27
CA ILE A 67 27.42 -27.99 9.07
C ILE A 67 27.45 -26.75 8.17
N LEU A 68 28.27 -26.75 7.12
CA LEU A 68 28.37 -25.63 6.18
C LEU A 68 27.04 -25.36 5.47
N SER A 69 26.35 -26.41 5.01
CA SER A 69 25.02 -26.31 4.40
C SER A 69 24.00 -25.75 5.37
N SER A 70 23.99 -26.23 6.62
CA SER A 70 23.08 -25.72 7.66
C SER A 70 23.34 -24.25 7.96
N TRP A 71 24.61 -23.84 8.02
CA TRP A 71 25.00 -22.45 8.22
C TRP A 71 24.58 -21.54 7.06
N LEU A 72 24.76 -21.99 5.82
CA LEU A 72 24.31 -21.26 4.63
C LEU A 72 22.78 -21.11 4.58
N ILE A 73 22.04 -22.18 4.92
CA ILE A 73 20.57 -22.14 5.02
C ILE A 73 20.15 -21.14 6.10
N TYR A 74 20.78 -21.16 7.26
CA TYR A 74 20.50 -20.21 8.33
C TYR A 74 20.71 -18.75 7.89
N MET A 75 21.84 -18.46 7.23
CA MET A 75 22.11 -17.12 6.68
C MET A 75 21.09 -16.71 5.61
N ALA A 76 20.66 -17.64 4.75
CA ALA A 76 19.63 -17.40 3.75
C ALA A 76 18.28 -17.06 4.40
N LEU A 77 17.88 -17.79 5.45
CA LEU A 77 16.65 -17.51 6.20
C LEU A 77 16.68 -16.13 6.86
N LEU A 78 17.80 -15.73 7.46
CA LEU A 78 17.95 -14.39 8.02
C LEU A 78 17.74 -13.30 6.96
N LYS A 79 18.38 -13.45 5.79
CA LYS A 79 18.21 -12.49 4.68
C LYS A 79 16.80 -12.48 4.12
N GLN A 80 16.11 -13.61 4.11
CA GLN A 80 14.71 -13.68 3.71
C GLN A 80 13.79 -12.93 4.69
N ILE A 81 14.02 -13.09 6.00
CA ILE A 81 13.27 -12.36 7.04
C ILE A 81 13.48 -10.85 6.89
N GLU A 82 14.73 -10.41 6.74
CA GLU A 82 15.07 -9.00 6.51
C GLU A 82 14.38 -8.45 5.25
N SER A 83 14.40 -9.20 4.14
CA SER A 83 13.75 -8.79 2.89
C SER A 83 12.24 -8.68 3.04
N ASN A 84 11.59 -9.65 3.68
CA ASN A 84 10.15 -9.62 3.93
C ASN A 84 9.75 -8.43 4.81
N ALA A 85 10.53 -8.14 5.85
CA ALA A 85 10.29 -6.98 6.71
C ALA A 85 10.37 -5.66 5.91
N SER A 86 11.40 -5.51 5.06
CA SER A 86 11.56 -4.33 4.19
C SER A 86 10.42 -4.20 3.16
N GLN A 87 9.97 -5.32 2.58
CA GLN A 87 8.85 -5.33 1.64
C GLN A 87 7.53 -4.93 2.30
N ASN A 88 7.25 -5.45 3.50
CA ASN A 88 6.06 -5.09 4.28
C ASN A 88 6.05 -3.59 4.59
N HIS A 89 7.20 -3.06 5.04
CA HIS A 89 7.35 -1.64 5.32
C HIS A 89 7.08 -0.76 4.08
N LYS A 90 7.65 -1.12 2.92
CA LYS A 90 7.40 -0.42 1.66
C LYS A 90 5.92 -0.48 1.25
N ASN A 91 5.30 -1.66 1.37
CA ASN A 91 3.90 -1.85 1.00
C ASN A 91 2.96 -0.95 1.84
N ASP A 92 3.20 -0.83 3.15
CA ASP A 92 2.42 0.06 4.00
C ASP A 92 2.49 1.53 3.55
N ILE A 93 3.68 1.99 3.17
CA ILE A 93 3.89 3.35 2.65
C ILE A 93 3.17 3.54 1.30
N ASP A 94 3.33 2.59 0.37
CA ASP A 94 2.72 2.63 -0.96
C ASP A 94 1.18 2.69 -0.87
N VAL A 95 0.59 1.92 0.06
CA VAL A 95 -0.86 1.94 0.33
C VAL A 95 -1.31 3.31 0.83
N VAL A 96 -0.59 3.94 1.76
CA VAL A 96 -0.95 5.28 2.25
C VAL A 96 -0.89 6.32 1.12
N PHE A 97 0.16 6.28 0.29
CA PHE A 97 0.25 7.18 -0.86
C PHE A 97 -0.89 6.96 -1.87
N LEU A 98 -1.24 5.70 -2.14
CA LEU A 98 -2.36 5.38 -3.00
C LEU A 98 -3.67 5.98 -2.47
N MET A 99 -3.96 5.79 -1.18
CA MET A 99 -5.17 6.33 -0.56
C MET A 99 -5.19 7.87 -0.57
N LEU A 100 -4.05 8.52 -0.31
CA LEU A 100 -3.91 9.97 -0.42
C LEU A 100 -4.20 10.48 -1.84
N ASN A 101 -3.67 9.81 -2.85
CA ASN A 101 -3.90 10.17 -4.25
C ASN A 101 -5.36 9.94 -4.65
N GLN A 102 -5.97 8.85 -4.20
CA GLN A 102 -7.40 8.58 -4.41
C GLN A 102 -8.27 9.67 -3.78
N LEU A 103 -7.98 10.07 -2.54
CA LEU A 103 -8.69 11.16 -1.87
C LEU A 103 -8.55 12.49 -2.64
N ASP A 104 -7.35 12.79 -3.15
CA ASP A 104 -7.13 13.98 -4.00
C ASP A 104 -7.99 13.95 -5.26
N GLU A 105 -8.02 12.81 -5.96
CA GLU A 105 -8.85 12.60 -7.14
C GLU A 105 -10.33 12.73 -6.84
N GLU A 106 -10.81 12.18 -5.72
CA GLU A 106 -12.21 12.25 -5.31
C GLU A 106 -12.63 13.69 -5.05
N ILE A 107 -11.78 14.49 -4.39
CA ILE A 107 -12.02 15.94 -4.26
C ILE A 107 -12.11 16.58 -5.64
N ASN A 108 -11.16 16.30 -6.54
CA ASN A 108 -11.12 16.90 -7.87
C ASN A 108 -12.34 16.53 -8.73
N LYS A 109 -12.97 15.38 -8.45
CA LYS A 109 -14.21 14.92 -9.10
C LYS A 109 -15.49 15.52 -8.50
N PHE A 110 -15.43 16.23 -7.38
CA PHE A 110 -16.59 16.90 -6.79
C PHE A 110 -17.14 17.98 -7.75
N ARG A 111 -18.45 17.96 -8.03
CA ARG A 111 -19.08 18.86 -9.00
C ARG A 111 -20.22 19.66 -8.40
N LEU A 112 -20.34 20.91 -8.83
CA LEU A 112 -21.45 21.79 -8.50
C LEU A 112 -21.87 22.58 -9.73
N THR A 113 -23.10 22.36 -10.19
CA THR A 113 -23.70 23.15 -11.28
C THR A 113 -24.61 24.22 -10.67
N ASN A 114 -24.34 25.48 -11.01
CA ASN A 114 -25.21 26.60 -10.66
C ASN A 114 -25.86 27.16 -11.92
N THR A 115 -27.18 27.29 -11.88
CA THR A 115 -27.95 27.98 -12.92
C THR A 115 -27.97 29.48 -12.61
N ILE A 116 -27.39 30.29 -13.48
CA ILE A 116 -27.40 31.75 -13.39
C ILE A 116 -28.42 32.27 -14.40
N SER A 117 -29.50 32.87 -13.91
CA SER A 117 -30.45 33.58 -14.75
C SER A 117 -30.14 35.09 -14.73
N LYS A 118 -29.93 35.68 -15.91
CA LYS A 118 -29.86 37.13 -16.11
C LYS A 118 -30.90 37.52 -17.16
N GLY A 119 -32.06 37.99 -16.71
CA GLY A 119 -33.18 38.31 -17.59
C GLY A 119 -33.78 37.04 -18.20
N GLN A 120 -33.86 36.97 -19.54
CA GLN A 120 -34.34 35.78 -20.25
C GLN A 120 -33.23 34.73 -20.51
N VAL A 121 -31.97 35.05 -20.24
CA VAL A 121 -30.85 34.13 -20.50
C VAL A 121 -30.57 33.30 -19.25
N VAL A 122 -30.69 31.99 -19.41
CA VAL A 122 -30.30 30.99 -18.43
C VAL A 122 -28.95 30.41 -18.85
N THR A 123 -27.92 30.58 -18.01
CA THR A 123 -26.59 30.00 -18.25
C THR A 123 -26.23 29.07 -17.10
N GLU A 124 -25.89 27.84 -17.42
CA GLU A 124 -25.35 26.90 -16.43
C GLU A 124 -23.84 27.10 -16.30
N LYS A 125 -23.38 27.25 -15.07
CA LYS A 125 -21.97 27.30 -14.74
C LYS A 125 -21.60 26.11 -13.87
N GLU A 126 -20.75 25.26 -14.40
CA GLU A 126 -20.19 24.11 -13.69
C GLU A 126 -18.91 24.53 -12.95
N TYR A 127 -18.83 24.11 -11.69
CA TYR A 127 -17.64 24.20 -10.87
C TYR A 127 -17.19 22.78 -10.53
N ASN A 128 -15.88 22.59 -10.42
CA ASN A 128 -15.27 21.30 -10.11
C ASN A 128 -14.28 21.43 -8.95
N GLY A 129 -13.95 20.29 -8.34
CA GLY A 129 -12.88 20.20 -7.36
C GLY A 129 -13.16 20.94 -6.06
N PHE A 130 -12.09 21.49 -5.48
CA PHE A 130 -12.16 22.29 -4.27
C PHE A 130 -13.07 23.53 -4.41
N GLU A 131 -13.12 24.17 -5.59
CA GLU A 131 -13.99 25.33 -5.79
C GLU A 131 -15.47 24.95 -5.65
N ALA A 132 -15.86 23.82 -6.24
CA ALA A 132 -17.22 23.29 -6.12
C ALA A 132 -17.55 22.95 -4.66
N LEU A 133 -16.62 22.30 -3.94
CA LEU A 133 -16.80 21.95 -2.54
C LEU A 133 -16.99 23.19 -1.66
N LEU A 134 -16.17 24.23 -1.85
CA LEU A 134 -16.27 25.48 -1.11
C LEU A 134 -17.57 26.22 -1.41
N ARG A 135 -18.01 26.23 -2.67
CA ARG A 135 -19.28 26.84 -3.06
C ARG A 135 -20.47 26.08 -2.49
N PHE A 136 -20.44 24.75 -2.52
CA PHE A 136 -21.44 23.91 -1.87
C PHE A 136 -21.53 24.23 -0.37
N ALA A 137 -20.40 24.28 0.33
CA ALA A 137 -20.36 24.65 1.74
C ALA A 137 -20.98 26.03 1.99
N LYS A 138 -20.72 27.03 1.12
CA LYS A 138 -21.29 28.39 1.27
C LYS A 138 -22.81 28.45 1.11
N ILE A 139 -23.45 27.48 0.45
CA ILE A 139 -24.92 27.42 0.35
C ILE A 139 -25.54 27.34 1.75
N SER A 140 -24.87 26.70 2.70
CA SER A 140 -25.32 26.61 4.10
C SER A 140 -25.52 27.98 4.77
N GLY A 141 -24.86 29.04 4.30
CA GLY A 141 -24.90 30.37 4.90
C GLY A 141 -26.08 31.25 4.46
N HIS A 142 -27.00 30.75 3.64
CA HIS A 142 -28.15 31.52 3.17
C HIS A 142 -29.18 31.81 4.29
N HIS A 143 -29.94 32.91 4.13
CA HIS A 143 -30.85 33.43 5.16
C HIS A 143 -32.00 32.47 5.55
N GLN A 144 -32.36 31.51 4.69
CA GLN A 144 -33.44 30.54 4.94
C GLN A 144 -32.88 29.22 5.51
N LYS A 145 -32.35 29.26 6.73
CA LYS A 145 -31.60 28.13 7.31
C LYS A 145 -32.36 26.80 7.34
N ASP A 146 -33.63 26.78 7.77
CA ASP A 146 -34.43 25.55 7.83
C ASP A 146 -34.62 24.90 6.46
N TYR A 147 -34.94 25.71 5.45
CA TYR A 147 -35.07 25.23 4.08
C TYR A 147 -33.75 24.67 3.55
N ILE A 148 -32.65 25.38 3.79
CA ILE A 148 -31.33 24.99 3.32
C ILE A 148 -30.85 23.73 4.03
N ALA A 149 -31.05 23.61 5.34
CA ALA A 149 -30.72 22.41 6.09
C ALA A 149 -31.48 21.19 5.51
N GLY A 150 -32.80 21.33 5.31
CA GLY A 150 -33.61 20.29 4.69
C GLY A 150 -33.16 19.94 3.26
N ALA A 151 -32.81 20.94 2.45
CA ALA A 151 -32.31 20.72 1.09
C ALA A 151 -30.96 20.00 1.10
N MET A 152 -30.03 20.38 1.97
CA MET A 152 -28.71 19.77 2.09
C MET A 152 -28.76 18.33 2.59
N LEU A 153 -29.65 18.03 3.55
CA LEU A 153 -29.82 16.66 4.06
C LEU A 153 -30.30 15.68 2.97
N ASN A 154 -30.99 16.19 1.95
CA ASN A 154 -31.44 15.40 0.80
C ASN A 154 -30.47 15.48 -0.40
N ASP A 155 -29.35 16.19 -0.26
CA ASP A 155 -28.39 16.42 -1.33
C ASP A 155 -27.24 15.41 -1.23
N THR A 156 -27.08 14.58 -2.26
CA THR A 156 -26.02 13.56 -2.33
C THR A 156 -24.61 14.14 -2.23
N ARG A 157 -24.43 15.43 -2.52
CA ARG A 157 -23.14 16.13 -2.35
C ARG A 157 -22.73 16.24 -0.89
N LEU A 158 -23.68 16.26 0.04
CA LEU A 158 -23.40 16.21 1.48
C LEU A 158 -22.79 14.85 1.85
N ASP A 159 -23.36 13.76 1.33
CA ASP A 159 -22.83 12.41 1.56
C ASP A 159 -21.42 12.25 0.97
N VAL A 160 -21.17 12.82 -0.21
CA VAL A 160 -19.82 12.83 -0.81
C VAL A 160 -18.83 13.59 0.08
N LEU A 161 -19.20 14.74 0.66
CA LEU A 161 -18.32 15.44 1.60
C LEU A 161 -18.05 14.60 2.86
N ILE A 162 -19.07 13.94 3.42
CA ILE A 162 -18.89 13.05 4.58
C ILE A 162 -17.94 11.91 4.23
N TYR A 163 -18.13 11.30 3.07
CA TYR A 163 -17.24 10.25 2.56
C TYR A 163 -15.79 10.75 2.44
N LEU A 164 -15.56 11.95 1.88
CA LEU A 164 -14.22 12.55 1.80
C LEU A 164 -13.57 12.74 3.19
N LEU A 165 -14.36 13.21 4.16
CA LEU A 165 -13.89 13.41 5.54
C LEU A 165 -13.59 12.07 6.25
N GLN A 166 -14.40 11.05 6.03
CA GLN A 166 -14.17 9.71 6.58
C GLN A 166 -12.98 9.02 5.92
N SER A 167 -12.81 9.15 4.60
CA SER A 167 -11.63 8.66 3.88
C SER A 167 -10.35 9.29 4.42
N PHE A 168 -10.38 10.59 4.70
CA PHE A 168 -9.28 11.27 5.39
C PHE A 168 -8.98 10.65 6.77
N GLU A 169 -10.00 10.40 7.60
CA GLU A 169 -9.85 9.78 8.92
C GLU A 169 -9.30 8.34 8.83
N MET A 170 -9.74 7.56 7.83
CA MET A 170 -9.21 6.22 7.57
C MET A 170 -7.71 6.25 7.24
N ILE A 171 -7.26 7.20 6.42
CA ILE A 171 -5.83 7.37 6.11
C ILE A 171 -5.05 7.74 7.38
N PHE A 172 -5.61 8.65 8.20
CA PHE A 172 -5.00 9.01 9.47
C PHE A 172 -4.82 7.78 10.39
N HIS A 173 -5.85 6.95 10.52
CA HIS A 173 -5.77 5.71 11.29
C HIS A 173 -4.78 4.71 10.68
N LYS A 174 -4.72 4.58 9.36
CA LYS A 174 -3.75 3.71 8.69
C LYS A 174 -2.31 4.15 8.99
N ILE A 175 -2.00 5.45 8.93
CA ILE A 175 -0.66 5.97 9.26
C ILE A 175 -0.29 5.65 10.70
N ASN A 176 -1.20 5.89 11.66
CA ASN A 176 -0.95 5.67 13.08
C ASN A 176 -0.82 4.19 13.48
N ASN A 177 -1.47 3.29 12.73
CA ASN A 177 -1.49 1.86 13.04
C ASN A 177 -0.51 1.02 12.19
N SER A 178 0.19 1.62 11.23
CA SER A 178 1.13 0.90 10.36
C SER A 178 2.52 0.83 10.98
N ASN A 179 3.28 -0.22 10.66
CA ASN A 179 4.65 -0.40 11.15
C ASN A 179 5.64 0.39 10.27
N ILE A 180 5.40 1.70 10.19
CA ILE A 180 6.20 2.65 9.43
C ILE A 180 7.22 3.26 10.38
N ASN A 181 8.46 3.46 9.91
CA ASN A 181 9.47 4.13 10.70
C ASN A 181 9.04 5.57 11.04
N ARG A 182 9.63 6.14 12.08
CA ARG A 182 9.24 7.47 12.58
C ARG A 182 9.31 8.57 11.51
N THR A 183 10.39 8.59 10.72
CA THR A 183 10.61 9.61 9.70
C THR A 183 9.52 9.62 8.64
N ASP A 184 9.17 8.43 8.11
CA ASP A 184 8.13 8.29 7.09
C ASP A 184 6.74 8.55 7.68
N ASN A 185 6.49 8.15 8.93
CA ASN A 185 5.25 8.47 9.63
C ASN A 185 5.09 9.99 9.79
N ASP A 186 6.13 10.70 10.23
CA ASP A 186 6.13 12.15 10.40
C ASP A 186 5.86 12.84 9.05
N PHE A 187 6.53 12.41 7.97
CA PHE A 187 6.31 12.93 6.63
C PHE A 187 4.87 12.72 6.13
N LEU A 188 4.34 11.49 6.24
CA LEU A 188 2.99 11.15 5.79
C LEU A 188 1.93 11.90 6.60
N SER A 189 2.11 11.99 7.92
CA SER A 189 1.24 12.72 8.84
C SER A 189 1.20 14.21 8.50
N GLN A 190 2.36 14.84 8.24
CA GLN A 190 2.43 16.24 7.83
C GLN A 190 1.74 16.48 6.48
N LYS A 191 1.98 15.61 5.49
CA LYS A 191 1.35 15.71 4.17
C LYS A 191 -0.17 15.60 4.27
N LEU A 192 -0.66 14.61 5.02
CA LEU A 192 -2.09 14.42 5.28
C LEU A 192 -2.71 15.61 6.01
N LYS A 193 -2.01 16.17 7.01
CA LYS A 193 -2.45 17.37 7.73
C LYS A 193 -2.56 18.59 6.81
N LEU A 194 -1.57 18.82 5.96
CA LEU A 194 -1.59 19.90 4.97
C LEU A 194 -2.76 19.73 3.99
N PHE A 195 -3.02 18.51 3.55
CA PHE A 195 -4.17 18.19 2.71
C PHE A 195 -5.49 18.60 3.39
N TYR A 196 -5.70 18.19 4.65
CA TYR A 196 -6.90 18.56 5.41
C TYR A 196 -7.07 20.07 5.51
N LYS A 197 -6.02 20.76 5.96
CA LYS A 197 -6.05 22.21 6.21
C LYS A 197 -6.34 23.00 4.92
N THR A 198 -5.84 22.54 3.78
CA THR A 198 -5.99 23.25 2.50
C THR A 198 -7.29 22.92 1.77
N LYS A 199 -7.83 21.70 1.90
CA LYS A 199 -8.96 21.23 1.08
C LYS A 199 -10.25 20.94 1.84
N LEU A 200 -10.18 20.52 3.11
CA LEU A 200 -11.33 20.00 3.86
C LEU A 200 -11.73 20.87 5.06
N ASP A 201 -10.77 21.49 5.74
CA ASP A 201 -11.01 22.27 6.97
C ASP A 201 -11.99 23.42 6.74
N LEU A 202 -11.73 24.27 5.73
CA LEU A 202 -12.57 25.44 5.47
C LEU A 202 -14.01 25.06 5.06
N PRO A 203 -14.25 24.17 4.07
CA PRO A 203 -15.61 23.72 3.75
C PRO A 203 -16.35 23.13 4.94
N ALA A 204 -15.70 22.25 5.73
CA ALA A 204 -16.30 21.66 6.91
C ALA A 204 -16.67 22.72 7.96
N LYS A 205 -15.75 23.64 8.27
CA LYS A 205 -15.96 24.73 9.22
C LYS A 205 -17.13 25.63 8.84
N ILE A 206 -17.28 25.95 7.55
CA ILE A 206 -18.41 26.76 7.05
C ILE A 206 -19.74 26.04 7.33
N ILE A 207 -19.83 24.75 7.00
CA ILE A 207 -21.04 23.96 7.23
C ILE A 207 -21.36 23.87 8.73
N VAL A 208 -20.37 23.53 9.56
CA VAL A 208 -20.55 23.40 11.03
C VAL A 208 -21.01 24.73 11.64
N THR A 209 -20.43 25.85 11.22
CA THR A 209 -20.78 27.18 11.72
C THR A 209 -22.22 27.54 11.34
N ASN A 210 -22.61 27.30 10.09
CA ASN A 210 -23.92 27.69 9.59
C ASN A 210 -25.05 26.75 10.03
N MET A 211 -24.72 25.47 10.22
CA MET A 211 -25.65 24.38 10.59
C MET A 211 -25.56 23.98 12.06
N LYS A 212 -25.05 24.87 12.92
CA LYS A 212 -24.88 24.61 14.36
C LYS A 212 -26.17 24.15 15.06
N ASP A 213 -27.32 24.68 14.64
CA ASP A 213 -28.63 24.34 15.21
C ASP A 213 -29.11 22.93 14.79
N TYR A 214 -28.50 22.35 13.75
CA TYR A 214 -28.84 21.03 13.20
C TYR A 214 -27.81 19.94 13.53
N LEU A 215 -26.90 20.19 14.49
CA LEU A 215 -25.90 19.19 14.93
C LEU A 215 -26.50 17.96 15.63
N HIS A 216 -27.81 17.96 15.90
CA HIS A 216 -28.53 16.76 16.32
C HIS A 216 -28.72 15.74 15.18
N ASN A 217 -28.60 16.18 13.92
CA ASN A 217 -28.61 15.30 12.75
C ASN A 217 -27.23 14.62 12.58
N SER A 218 -27.22 13.32 12.29
CA SER A 218 -26.00 12.52 12.20
C SER A 218 -25.01 12.98 11.13
N GLN A 219 -25.48 13.51 10.00
CA GLN A 219 -24.63 13.99 8.90
C GLN A 219 -23.83 15.23 9.34
N PHE A 220 -24.52 16.26 9.85
CA PHE A 220 -23.85 17.48 10.34
C PHE A 220 -23.00 17.21 11.57
N LYS A 221 -23.45 16.31 12.46
CA LYS A 221 -22.66 15.88 13.60
C LYS A 221 -21.34 15.23 13.18
N THR A 222 -21.37 14.32 12.20
CA THR A 222 -20.17 13.65 11.70
C THR A 222 -19.16 14.67 11.16
N ILE A 223 -19.63 15.67 10.40
CA ILE A 223 -18.77 16.75 9.89
C ILE A 223 -18.16 17.55 11.05
N ALA A 224 -18.95 17.88 12.08
CA ALA A 224 -18.49 18.62 13.26
C ALA A 224 -17.47 17.83 14.08
N ASP A 225 -17.73 16.55 14.35
CA ASP A 225 -16.84 15.69 15.14
C ASP A 225 -15.46 15.56 14.46
N ILE A 226 -15.44 15.35 13.15
CA ILE A 226 -14.19 15.30 12.36
C ILE A 226 -13.53 16.70 12.34
N GLN A 227 -14.29 17.76 12.11
CA GLN A 227 -13.74 19.11 12.09
C GLN A 227 -13.09 19.50 13.41
N GLU A 228 -13.75 19.26 14.54
CA GLU A 228 -13.20 19.51 15.86
C GLU A 228 -11.93 18.70 16.12
N LYS A 229 -11.97 17.39 15.84
CA LYS A 229 -10.84 16.47 16.06
C LYS A 229 -9.57 16.87 15.31
N TYR A 230 -9.70 17.39 14.09
CA TYR A 230 -8.56 17.61 13.20
C TYR A 230 -8.14 19.08 13.05
N SER A 231 -9.02 20.05 13.36
CA SER A 231 -8.63 21.46 13.42
C SER A 231 -7.76 21.80 14.64
N SER A 232 -7.79 20.97 15.68
CA SER A 232 -6.99 21.15 16.90
C SER A 232 -5.60 20.53 16.85
N ILE A 233 -5.19 19.90 15.73
CA ILE A 233 -3.86 19.28 15.62
C ILE A 233 -2.79 20.39 15.67
N PRO A 234 -1.98 20.49 16.74
CA PRO A 234 -1.05 21.60 16.94
C PRO A 234 -0.08 21.74 15.77
N GLU A 235 0.19 22.98 15.33
CA GLU A 235 1.23 23.27 14.33
C GLU A 235 2.65 22.92 14.81
N SER A 236 2.84 22.66 16.11
CA SER A 236 4.11 22.37 16.77
C SER A 236 4.75 21.01 16.44
N TYR A 237 4.37 20.40 15.31
CA TYR A 237 5.07 19.25 14.69
C TYR A 237 5.64 19.63 13.31
N LEU A 238 5.82 20.93 13.05
CA LEU A 238 6.67 21.44 11.99
C LEU A 238 8.09 21.56 12.56
N PRO A 239 9.07 20.77 12.07
CA PRO A 239 10.48 21.04 12.36
C PRO A 239 10.90 22.40 11.80
#